data_AF-A0A2V6Z214-F1
#
_entry.id   AF-A0A2V6Z214-F1
#
_cell.length_a   1.000
_cell.length_b   1.000
_cell.length_c   1.000
_cell.angle_alpha   90.00
_cell.angle_beta   90.00
_cell.angle_gamma   90.00
#
_symmetry.space_group_name_H-M   'P 1'
#
loop_
_entity.id
_entity.type
_entity.pdbx_description
1 polymer ?
#
loop_
_entity_poly.entity_id
_entity_poly.type
_entity_poly.pdbx_seq_one_letter_code
_entity_poly.pdbx_strand_id
1 'polypeptide(L)' 'MNTNAPTATTTRPRPFTGKEFLESLRDGREIWIYGERVEDVTTHPAFRNSARMLARLYDALHEPTTQA' A
#
# COMPACT_ATOMS: atom_id res chain seq x y z
N MET A 1 16.84 20.65 37.76
CA MET A 1 16.70 19.29 37.18
C MET A 1 15.43 19.27 36.36
N ASN A 2 15.55 19.21 35.03
CA ASN A 2 14.48 19.38 34.08
C ASN A 2 14.17 18.00 33.51
N THR A 3 13.11 17.37 34.01
CA THR A 3 12.68 16.03 33.62
C THR A 3 11.71 16.15 32.44
N ASN A 4 12.23 16.18 31.20
CA ASN A 4 11.38 16.11 30.01
C ASN A 4 10.84 14.68 29.88
N ALA A 5 9.52 14.56 30.07
CA ALA A 5 8.75 13.35 29.82
C ALA A 5 8.87 12.92 28.34
N PRO A 6 8.82 11.62 28.03
CA PRO A 6 8.82 11.15 26.66
C PRO A 6 7.52 11.59 25.97
N THR A 7 7.63 12.53 25.04
CA THR A 7 6.55 12.90 24.13
C THR A 7 6.15 11.68 23.31
N ALA A 8 5.04 11.06 23.66
CA ALA A 8 4.39 10.03 22.86
C ALA A 8 3.88 10.69 21.57
N THR A 9 4.53 10.41 20.45
CA THR A 9 4.09 10.84 19.12
C THR A 9 2.82 10.07 18.76
N THR A 10 1.65 10.67 18.91
CA THR A 10 0.39 10.12 18.42
C THR A 10 0.44 10.07 16.89
N THR A 11 0.75 8.90 16.32
CA THR A 11 0.69 8.69 14.86
C THR A 11 -0.76 8.83 14.39
N ARG A 12 -1.09 9.95 13.74
CA ARG A 12 -2.37 10.12 13.05
C ARG A 12 -2.46 9.08 11.93
N PRO A 13 -3.58 8.36 11.75
CA PRO A 13 -3.73 7.42 10.66
C PRO A 13 -3.56 8.16 9.32
N ARG A 14 -2.65 7.67 8.48
CA ARG A 14 -2.43 8.14 7.11
C ARG A 14 -2.87 7.05 6.11
N PRO A 15 -3.25 7.42 4.89
CA PRO A 15 -3.45 6.43 3.82
C PRO A 15 -2.19 5.59 3.58
N PHE A 16 -2.35 4.43 2.96
CA PHE A 16 -1.21 3.62 2.53
C PHE A 16 -0.39 4.33 1.46
N THR A 17 0.92 4.14 1.47
CA THR A 17 1.78 4.38 0.30
C THR A 17 1.54 3.31 -0.77
N GLY A 18 1.97 3.55 -2.01
CA GLY A 18 1.87 2.55 -3.07
C GLY A 18 2.58 1.24 -2.73
N LYS A 19 3.72 1.32 -2.04
CA LYS A 19 4.43 0.14 -1.53
C LYS A 19 3.61 -0.63 -0.50
N GLU A 20 3.06 0.05 0.50
CA GLU A 20 2.24 -0.59 1.54
C GLU A 20 0.96 -1.19 0.95
N PHE A 21 0.36 -0.52 -0.04
CA PHE A 21 -0.76 -1.06 -0.79
C PHE A 21 -0.39 -2.36 -1.52
N LEU A 22 0.73 -2.41 -2.24
CA LEU A 22 1.15 -3.64 -2.92
C LEU A 22 1.42 -4.78 -1.94
N GLU A 23 2.08 -4.51 -0.80
CA GLU A 23 2.29 -5.52 0.23
C GLU A 23 0.96 -6.00 0.84
N SER A 24 -0.03 -5.11 0.99
CA SER A 24 -1.37 -5.49 1.48
C SER A 24 -2.10 -6.49 0.58
N LEU A 25 -1.72 -6.57 -0.70
CA LEU A 25 -2.29 -7.53 -1.66
C LEU A 25 -1.72 -8.94 -1.52
N ARG A 26 -0.62 -9.11 -0.77
CA ARG A 26 0.03 -10.40 -0.50
C ARG A 26 -0.50 -11.05 0.77
N ASP A 27 -1.81 -11.16 0.88
CA ASP A 27 -2.55 -11.67 2.03
C ASP A 27 -3.00 -13.13 1.85
N GLY A 28 -2.56 -13.80 0.78
CA GLY A 28 -2.97 -15.16 0.47
C GLY A 28 -4.37 -15.29 -0.13
N ARG A 29 -4.95 -14.19 -0.64
CA ARG A 29 -6.24 -14.20 -1.33
C ARG A 29 -6.33 -15.27 -2.42
N GLU A 30 -7.50 -15.85 -2.52
CA GLU A 30 -7.79 -16.86 -3.53
C GLU A 30 -8.34 -16.19 -4.80
N ILE A 31 -7.50 -16.11 -5.83
CA ILE A 31 -7.85 -15.57 -7.14
C ILE A 31 -7.66 -16.66 -8.18
N TRP A 32 -8.64 -16.82 -9.05
CA TRP A 32 -8.62 -17.77 -10.17
C TRP A 32 -8.74 -17.04 -11.49
N ILE A 33 -7.91 -17.37 -12.47
CA ILE A 33 -7.97 -16.84 -13.83
C ILE A 33 -7.57 -17.92 -14.83
N TYR A 34 -8.31 -18.04 -15.93
CA TYR A 34 -8.07 -19.07 -16.96
C TYR A 34 -7.96 -20.52 -16.43
N GLY A 35 -8.61 -20.82 -15.30
CA GLY A 35 -8.57 -22.14 -14.67
C GLY A 35 -7.36 -22.37 -13.76
N GLU A 36 -6.47 -21.40 -13.60
CA GLU A 36 -5.30 -21.48 -12.72
C GLU A 36 -5.47 -20.58 -11.49
N ARG A 37 -4.91 -21.01 -10.36
CA ARG A 37 -4.86 -20.21 -9.12
C ARG A 37 -3.69 -19.25 -9.18
N VAL A 38 -3.95 -17.98 -8.90
CA VAL A 38 -2.93 -16.94 -8.82
C VAL A 38 -2.32 -16.95 -7.42
N GLU A 39 -1.01 -17.19 -7.34
CA GLU A 39 -0.26 -17.17 -6.07
C GLU A 39 0.02 -15.74 -5.59
N ASP A 40 0.37 -14.85 -6.51
CA ASP A 40 0.68 -13.45 -6.21
C ASP A 40 0.15 -12.50 -7.28
N VAL A 41 -0.85 -11.71 -6.91
CA VAL A 41 -1.50 -10.73 -7.78
C VAL A 41 -0.59 -9.55 -8.15
N THR A 42 0.43 -9.26 -7.34
CA THR A 42 1.36 -8.15 -7.60
C THR A 42 2.36 -8.47 -8.71
N THR A 43 2.59 -9.76 -8.98
CA THR A 43 3.56 -10.24 -9.97
C THR A 43 2.88 -10.90 -11.18
N HIS A 44 1.66 -11.40 -11.04
CA HIS A 44 0.94 -12.10 -12.10
C HIS A 44 0.75 -11.22 -13.35
N PRO A 45 1.05 -11.72 -14.57
CA PRO A 45 0.99 -10.93 -15.81
C PRO A 45 -0.34 -10.21 -16.06
N ALA A 46 -1.46 -10.84 -15.67
CA ALA A 46 -2.79 -10.25 -15.84
C ALA A 46 -3.08 -9.04 -14.93
N PHE A 47 -2.37 -8.91 -13.80
CA PHE A 47 -2.72 -7.95 -12.73
C PHE A 47 -1.60 -6.98 -12.36
N ARG A 48 -0.33 -7.36 -12.55
CA ARG A 48 0.85 -6.58 -12.15
C ARG A 48 0.86 -5.13 -12.65
N ASN A 49 0.30 -4.89 -13.84
CA ASN A 49 0.25 -3.54 -14.41
C ASN A 49 -0.83 -2.69 -13.73
N SER A 50 -2.03 -3.26 -13.55
CA SER A 50 -3.14 -2.61 -12.87
C SER A 50 -2.83 -2.34 -11.40
N ALA A 51 -2.23 -3.31 -10.70
CA ALA A 51 -1.79 -3.15 -9.31
C ALA A 51 -0.78 -1.99 -9.16
N ARG A 52 0.19 -1.89 -10.07
CA ARG A 52 1.15 -0.79 -10.10
C ARG A 52 0.52 0.56 -10.44
N MET A 53 -0.52 0.60 -11.27
CA MET A 53 -1.26 1.84 -11.53
C MET A 53 -2.02 2.33 -10.30
N LEU A 54 -2.64 1.42 -9.54
CA LEU A 54 -3.28 1.76 -8.27
C LEU A 54 -2.25 2.22 -7.23
N ALA A 55 -1.09 1.56 -7.15
CA ALA A 55 -0.01 1.97 -6.26
C ALA A 55 0.41 3.44 -6.49
N ARG A 56 0.46 3.89 -7.74
CA ARG A 56 0.76 5.30 -8.08
C ARG A 56 -0.28 6.28 -7.53
N LEU A 57 -1.56 5.90 -7.44
CA LEU A 57 -2.58 6.74 -6.83
C LEU A 57 -2.36 6.89 -5.32
N TYR A 58 -1.98 5.80 -4.65
CA TYR A 58 -1.60 5.83 -3.23
C TYR A 58 -0.34 6.64 -2.98
N ASP A 59 0.67 6.56 -3.87
CA ASP A 59 1.85 7.41 -3.80
C ASP A 59 1.49 8.89 -3.97
N ALA A 60 0.57 9.22 -4.88
CA ALA A 60 0.11 10.60 -5.09
C ALA A 60 -0.56 11.21 -3.85
N LEU A 61 -1.19 10.42 -2.98
CA LEU A 61 -1.73 10.91 -1.69
C LEU A 61 -0.65 11.40 -0.73
N HIS A 62 0.61 11.07 -0.98
CA HIS A 62 1.75 11.48 -0.16
C HIS A 62 2.58 12.59 -0.83
N GLU A 63 2.25 12.95 -2.07
CA GLU A 63 2.90 14.04 -2.79
C GLU A 63 2.33 15.39 -2.33
N PRO A 64 3.17 16.36 -1.94
CA PRO A 64 2.71 17.65 -1.42
C PRO A 64 1.93 18.47 -2.47
N THR A 65 2.15 18.21 -3.76
CA THR A 65 1.46 18.88 -4.87
C THR A 65 0.02 18.40 -5.07
N THR A 66 -0.33 17.21 -4.57
CA THR A 66 -1.65 16.60 -4.78
C THR A 66 -2.59 16.78 -3.57
N GLN A 67 -2.07 17.32 -2.47
CA GLN A 67 -2.85 17.72 -1.30
C GLN A 67 -3.48 19.10 -1.57
N ALA A 68 -4.75 19.13 -1.95
CA ALA A 68 -5.53 20.36 -2.13
C ALA A 68 -6.09 20.88 -0.80
#